data_AF-A0A268REH2-F1
#
_entry.id   AF-A0A268REH2-F1
#
_cell.length_a   1.000
_cell.length_b   1.000
_cell.length_c   1.000
_cell.angle_alpha   90.00
_cell.angle_beta   90.00
_cell.angle_gamma   90.00
#
_symmetry.space_group_name_H-M   'P 1'
#
loop_
_entity.id
_entity.type
_entity.pdbx_description
1 polymer ?
#
loop_
_entity_poly.entity_id
_entity_poly.type
_entity_poly.pdbx_seq_one_letter_code
_entity_poly.pdbx_strand_id
1 'polypeptide(L)' 'GIPAFLKAVQTFRNWQVEILNSFIFPYSNGFLEGINNKTKVMKRNAYGFRRFDHFKAKILLNIRYKEIGVHLG' A
#
# COMPACT_ATOMS: atom_id res chain seq x y z
N GLY A 1 -19.24 -6.97 25.73
CA GLY A 1 -19.21 -6.66 24.28
C GLY A 1 -18.34 -7.66 23.56
N ILE A 2 -18.56 -7.87 22.27
CA ILE A 2 -17.78 -8.82 21.47
C ILE A 2 -16.30 -8.36 21.41
N PRO A 3 -15.30 -9.20 21.77
CA PRO A 3 -13.89 -8.77 21.89
C PRO A 3 -13.30 -8.13 20.63
N ALA A 4 -13.69 -8.59 19.44
CA ALA A 4 -13.27 -8.01 18.17
C ALA A 4 -13.69 -6.53 18.03
N PHE A 5 -14.90 -6.19 18.50
CA PHE A 5 -15.39 -4.82 18.46
C PHE A 5 -14.71 -3.93 19.51
N LEU A 6 -14.37 -4.47 20.69
CA LEU A 6 -13.58 -3.72 21.68
C LEU A 6 -12.21 -3.33 21.12
N LYS A 7 -11.54 -4.24 20.40
CA LYS A 7 -10.26 -3.96 19.73
C LYS A 7 -10.42 -2.92 18.62
N ALA A 8 -11.46 -3.03 17.79
CA ALA A 8 -11.74 -2.05 16.74
C ALA A 8 -11.98 -0.64 17.32
N VAL A 9 -12.78 -0.53 18.39
CA VAL A 9 -13.03 0.74 19.09
C VAL A 9 -11.74 1.34 19.64
N GLN A 10 -10.86 0.51 20.23
CA GLN A 10 -9.56 0.99 20.71
C GLN A 10 -8.70 1.53 19.55
N THR A 11 -8.66 0.84 18.41
CA THR A 11 -7.95 1.33 17.22
C THR A 11 -8.51 2.67 16.76
N PHE A 12 -9.83 2.82 16.66
CA PHE A 12 -10.44 4.10 16.26
C PHE A 12 -10.09 5.24 17.21
N ARG A 13 -10.06 4.98 18.54
CA ARG A 13 -9.64 5.97 19.52
C ARG A 13 -8.17 6.36 19.37
N ASN A 14 -7.30 5.37 19.16
CA ASN A 14 -5.86 5.61 19.02
C ASN A 14 -5.51 6.45 17.78
N TRP A 15 -6.28 6.31 16.70
CA TRP A 15 -6.03 6.97 15.40
C TRP A 15 -7.04 8.06 15.06
N GLN A 16 -7.78 8.55 16.06
CA GLN A 16 -8.89 9.49 15.86
C GLN A 16 -8.43 10.77 15.17
N VAL A 17 -7.25 11.29 15.55
CA VAL A 17 -6.71 12.55 15.01
C VAL A 17 -6.40 12.41 13.53
N GLU A 18 -5.74 11.32 13.13
CA GLU A 18 -5.37 11.04 11.74
C GLU A 18 -6.61 10.80 10.87
N ILE A 19 -7.61 10.08 11.41
CA ILE A 19 -8.89 9.87 10.74
C ILE A 19 -9.56 11.23 10.47
N LEU A 20 -9.67 12.10 11.47
CA LEU A 20 -10.26 13.43 11.31
C LEU A 20 -9.46 14.29 10.33
N ASN A 21 -8.12 14.27 10.41
CA ASN A 21 -7.25 14.98 9.47
C ASN A 21 -7.45 14.52 8.02
N SER A 22 -7.73 13.23 7.78
CA SER A 22 -7.97 12.73 6.42
C SER A 22 -9.24 13.29 5.76
N PHE A 23 -10.21 13.79 6.55
CA PHE A 23 -11.38 14.50 6.01
C PHE A 23 -11.10 15.99 5.74
N ILE A 24 -10.16 16.59 6.47
CA ILE A 24 -9.84 18.01 6.38
C ILE A 24 -8.90 18.29 5.20
N PHE A 25 -7.90 17.43 5.01
CA PHE A 25 -6.90 17.61 3.97
C PHE A 25 -7.24 16.82 2.70
N PRO A 26 -6.99 17.35 1.49
CA PRO A 26 -7.28 16.67 0.23
C PRO A 26 -6.25 15.58 -0.13
N TYR A 27 -5.64 14.94 0.87
CA TYR A 27 -4.68 13.86 0.65
C TYR A 27 -5.41 12.54 0.46
N SER A 28 -5.18 11.90 -0.68
CA SER A 28 -5.72 10.57 -0.98
C SER A 28 -4.67 9.49 -0.73
N ASN A 29 -5.07 8.43 -0.01
CA ASN A 29 -4.29 7.21 0.11
C ASN A 29 -4.31 6.35 -1.16
N GLY A 30 -5.08 6.71 -2.19
CA GLY A 30 -5.28 5.90 -3.39
C GLY A 30 -3.99 5.58 -4.15
N PHE A 31 -3.03 6.50 -4.20
CA PHE A 31 -1.72 6.24 -4.80
C PHE A 31 -0.92 5.18 -4.03
N LEU A 32 -0.89 5.29 -2.70
CA LEU A 32 -0.23 4.33 -1.82
C LEU A 32 -0.91 2.96 -1.88
N GLU A 33 -2.25 2.92 -1.91
CA GLU A 33 -3.03 1.70 -2.11
C GLU A 33 -2.72 1.03 -3.45
N GLY A 34 -2.59 1.82 -4.52
CA GLY A 34 -2.19 1.34 -5.84
C GLY A 34 -0.81 0.68 -5.83
N ILE A 35 0.17 1.31 -5.16
CA ILE A 35 1.51 0.73 -4.98
C ILE A 35 1.44 -0.57 -4.18
N ASN A 36 0.68 -0.59 -3.09
CA ASN A 36 0.52 -1.76 -2.23
C ASN A 36 -0.12 -2.93 -2.97
N ASN A 37 -1.14 -2.67 -3.80
CA ASN A 37 -1.78 -3.71 -4.62
C ASN A 37 -0.80 -4.28 -5.66
N LYS A 38 -0.09 -3.41 -6.39
CA LYS A 38 0.91 -3.85 -7.39
C LYS A 38 2.01 -4.70 -6.76
N THR A 39 2.47 -4.29 -5.58
CA THR A 39 3.46 -5.04 -4.78
C THR A 39 2.93 -6.40 -4.34
N LYS A 40 1.67 -6.49 -3.89
CA LYS A 40 1.02 -7.77 -3.55
C LYS A 40 0.93 -8.70 -4.76
N VAL A 41 0.56 -8.18 -5.95
CA VAL A 41 0.53 -8.96 -7.20
C VAL A 41 1.93 -9.46 -7.56
N MET A 42 2.95 -8.59 -7.53
CA MET A 42 4.33 -8.99 -7.78
C MET A 42 4.80 -10.08 -6.82
N LYS A 43 4.46 -9.97 -5.54
CA LYS A 43 4.80 -10.99 -4.53
C LYS A 43 4.14 -12.34 -4.86
N ARG A 44 2.86 -12.35 -5.24
CA ARG A 44 2.11 -13.57 -5.60
C ARG A 44 2.71 -14.27 -6.83
N ASN A 45 3.14 -13.49 -7.83
CA ASN A 45 3.66 -14.02 -9.09
C ASN A 45 5.14 -14.41 -9.05
N ALA A 46 5.87 -14.08 -7.98
CA ALA A 46 7.33 -14.22 -7.97
C ALA A 46 7.86 -15.59 -7.49
N TYR A 47 6.97 -16.54 -7.13
CA TYR A 47 7.35 -17.87 -6.62
C TYR A 47 8.41 -17.88 -5.49
N GLY A 48 8.55 -16.75 -4.78
CA GLY A 48 9.53 -16.55 -3.71
C GLY A 48 10.74 -15.74 -4.15
N PHE A 49 11.03 -14.65 -3.42
CA PHE A 49 12.31 -13.96 -3.53
C PHE A 49 13.25 -14.49 -2.45
N ARG A 50 14.43 -14.99 -2.86
CA ARG A 50 15.46 -15.44 -1.93
C ARG A 50 16.11 -14.31 -1.14
N ARG A 51 16.09 -13.08 -1.69
CA ARG A 51 16.61 -11.86 -1.08
C ARG A 51 15.57 -10.75 -1.11
N PHE A 52 15.33 -10.13 0.03
CA PHE A 52 14.42 -8.99 0.12
C PHE A 52 14.90 -7.78 -0.70
N ASP A 53 16.21 -7.54 -0.78
CA ASP A 53 16.78 -6.44 -1.56
C ASP A 53 16.37 -6.52 -3.04
N HIS A 54 16.34 -7.73 -3.60
CA HIS A 54 15.92 -7.94 -4.99
C HIS A 54 14.42 -7.67 -5.17
N PHE A 55 13.61 -8.03 -4.18
CA PHE A 55 12.19 -7.70 -4.19
C PHE A 55 11.98 -6.18 -4.14
N LYS A 56 12.70 -5.49 -3.25
CA LYS A 56 12.67 -4.02 -3.13
C LYS A 56 13.11 -3.34 -4.42
N ALA A 57 14.21 -3.78 -5.02
CA ALA A 57 14.70 -3.26 -6.30
C ALA A 57 13.66 -3.45 -7.42
N LYS A 58 13.02 -4.62 -7.49
CA LYS A 58 11.97 -4.90 -8.49
C LYS A 58 10.73 -4.03 -8.29
N ILE A 59 10.29 -3.80 -7.05
CA ILE A 59 9.19 -2.87 -6.76
C ILE A 59 9.54 -1.46 -7.24
N LEU A 60 10.72 -0.95 -6.89
CA LEU A 60 11.16 0.40 -7.27
C LEU A 60 11.25 0.56 -8.79
N LEU A 61 11.85 -0.41 -9.48
CA LEU A 61 11.92 -0.44 -10.95
C LEU A 61 10.51 -0.37 -11.54
N ASN A 62 9.58 -1.17 -11.03
CA ASN A 62 8.24 -1.27 -11.58
C ASN A 62 7.34 -0.03 -11.29
N ILE A 63 7.68 0.75 -10.26
CA ILE A 63 7.03 2.04 -9.97
C ILE A 63 7.63 3.15 -10.84
N ARG A 64 8.97 3.21 -10.96
CA ARG A 64 9.70 4.28 -11.64
C ARG A 64 9.60 4.22 -13.17
N TYR A 65 9.50 3.03 -13.75
CA TYR A 65 9.52 2.83 -15.21
C TYR A 65 8.10 2.65 -15.80
N LYS A 66 7.05 3.02 -15.05
CA LYS A 66 5.65 2.85 -15.47
C LYS A 66 5.30 3.64 -16.74
N GLU A 67 6.03 4.72 -17.04
CA GLU A 67 5.77 5.61 -18.18
C GLU A 67 6.40 5.15 -19.51
N ILE A 68 7.45 4.33 -19.48
CA ILE A 68 8.18 3.94 -20.71
C ILE A 68 7.35 3.01 -21.60
N GLY A 69 6.57 2.11 -21.00
CA GLY A 69 5.74 1.16 -21.76
C GLY A 69 4.48 1.75 -22.39
N VAL A 70 4.13 3.00 -22.09
CA VAL A 70 2.94 3.69 -22.64
C VAL A 70 3.23 4.30 -24.03
N HIS A 71 4.50 4.50 -24.37
CA HIS A 71 4.94 5.13 -25.63
C HIS A 71 5.29 4.12 -26.74
N LEU A 72 5.12 2.82 -26.49
CA LEU A 72 5.46 1.72 -27.39
C LEU A 72 4.22 0.97 -27.92
N GLY A 73 3.04 1.59 -27.84
CA GLY A 73 1.76 1.07 -28.34
C GLY A 73 1.07 2.07 -29.24
#